data_AF-A0A520CGR2-F1
#
_entry.id   AF-A0A520CGR2-F1
#
_cell.length_a   1.000
_cell.length_b   1.000
_cell.length_c   1.000
_cell.angle_alpha   90.00
_cell.angle_beta   90.00
_cell.angle_gamma   90.00
#
_symmetry.space_group_name_H-M   'P 1'
#
loop_
_entity.id
_entity.type
_entity.pdbx_description
1 polymer ?
#
loop_
_entity_poly.entity_id
_entity_poly.type
_entity_poly.pdbx_seq_one_letter_code
_entity_poly.pdbx_strand_id
1 'polypeptide(L)'
;VKLKVDQQPVLFPTLFAPAYEDPKADQFALGYVYNLSKRTALYATGTYVKNKNGAAYTAGSGNIDAAYVAVNNGFTYRPKTSIGYDFGIRHAF
;
A
#
# COMPACT_ATOMS: atom_id res chain seq x y z
N VAL A 1 3.49 -18.88 2.68
CA VAL A 1 3.24 -17.52 2.11
C VAL A 1 2.99 -17.67 0.61
N LYS A 2 1.89 -17.12 0.06
CA LYS A 2 1.62 -17.21 -1.38
C LYS A 2 2.47 -16.18 -2.12
N LEU A 3 3.52 -16.64 -2.79
CA LEU A 3 4.34 -15.80 -3.65
C LEU A 3 3.60 -15.60 -4.98
N LYS A 4 3.27 -14.36 -5.31
CA LYS A 4 2.73 -13.99 -6.62
C LYS A 4 3.81 -13.21 -7.35
N VAL A 5 4.17 -13.69 -8.54
CA VAL A 5 5.02 -12.93 -9.45
C VAL A 5 4.23 -11.72 -9.96
N ASP A 6 4.81 -10.53 -9.84
CA ASP A 6 4.30 -9.30 -10.44
C ASP A 6 5.31 -8.84 -11.49
N GLN A 7 5.16 -9.32 -12.73
CA GLN A 7 5.96 -8.86 -13.85
C GLN A 7 5.37 -7.55 -14.37
N GLN A 8 6.22 -6.53 -14.53
CA GLN A 8 5.80 -5.30 -15.21
C GLN A 8 5.37 -5.65 -16.63
N PRO A 9 4.18 -5.22 -17.08
CA PRO A 9 3.75 -5.38 -18.45
C PRO A 9 4.79 -4.75 -19.39
N VAL A 10 5.22 -5.51 -20.39
CA VAL A 10 6.12 -5.01 -21.44
C VAL A 10 5.27 -4.28 -22.47
N LEU A 11 5.61 -3.03 -22.72
CA LEU A 11 5.07 -2.20 -23.77
C LEU A 11 6.06 -2.17 -24.93
N PHE A 12 5.56 -2.14 -26.15
CA PHE A 12 6.38 -1.97 -27.36
C PHE A 12 6.01 -0.65 -28.04
N PRO A 13 6.42 0.50 -27.48
CA PRO A 13 6.18 1.80 -28.12
C PRO A 13 6.85 1.90 -29.48
N THR A 14 7.93 1.14 -29.71
CA THR A 14 8.53 0.90 -31.02
C THR A 14 8.95 -0.56 -31.16
N LEU A 15 9.18 -1.02 -32.39
CA LEU A 15 9.53 -2.42 -32.71
C LEU A 15 10.86 -2.90 -32.09
N PHE A 16 11.73 -2.00 -31.62
CA PHE A 16 13.07 -2.34 -31.11
C PHE A 16 13.39 -1.75 -29.72
N ALA A 17 12.43 -1.11 -29.07
CA ALA A 17 12.61 -0.56 -27.71
C ALA A 17 11.45 -1.00 -26.82
N PRO A 18 11.62 -2.07 -26.01
CA PRO A 18 10.65 -2.41 -24.98
C PRO A 18 10.67 -1.34 -23.89
N ALA A 19 9.49 -0.94 -23.44
CA ALA A 19 9.27 -0.14 -22.25
C ALA A 19 8.49 -0.96 -21.22
N TYR A 20 8.46 -0.49 -19.98
CA TYR A 20 7.66 -1.09 -18.91
C TYR A 20 6.60 -0.10 -18.46
N GLU A 21 5.43 -0.59 -18.05
CA GLU A 21 4.48 0.29 -17.38
C GLU A 21 5.05 0.85 -16.08
N ASP A 22 4.70 2.11 -15.80
CA ASP A 22 5.07 2.79 -14.57
C ASP A 22 4.52 2.08 -13.31
N PRO A 23 5.28 2.10 -12.19
CA PRO A 23 4.81 1.66 -10.89
C PRO A 23 3.53 2.41 -10.47
N LYS A 24 2.49 1.67 -10.09
CA LYS A 24 1.20 2.24 -9.68
C LYS A 24 0.57 1.44 -8.55
N ALA A 25 -0.38 2.04 -7.84
CA ALA A 25 -1.15 1.35 -6.81
C ALA A 25 -2.59 1.83 -6.76
N ASP A 26 -3.50 0.91 -6.42
CA ASP A 26 -4.87 1.25 -6.06
C ASP A 26 -4.94 1.35 -4.53
N GLN A 27 -5.52 2.43 -4.01
CA GLN A 27 -5.75 2.62 -2.59
C GLN A 27 -7.24 2.80 -2.30
N PHE A 28 -7.71 2.16 -1.24
CA PHE A 28 -9.04 2.33 -0.69
C PHE A 28 -8.94 2.57 0.82
N ALA A 29 -9.62 3.60 1.33
CA ALA A 29 -9.65 3.90 2.75
C ALA A 29 -11.09 4.12 3.21
N LEU A 30 -11.39 3.65 4.41
CA LEU A 30 -12.69 3.84 5.06
C LEU A 30 -12.45 4.23 6.52
N GLY A 31 -13.20 5.21 7.01
CA GLY A 31 -13.11 5.68 8.39
C GLY A 31 -14.48 5.89 9.02
N TYR A 32 -14.50 5.79 10.34
CA TYR A 32 -15.67 6.08 11.16
C TYR A 32 -15.27 6.93 12.36
N VAL A 33 -16.11 7.92 12.67
CA VAL A 33 -15.96 8.79 13.84
C VAL A 33 -17.21 8.67 14.69
N TYR A 34 -17.01 8.31 15.96
CA TYR A 34 -18.07 8.24 16.96
C TYR A 34 -17.92 9.39 17.95
N ASN A 35 -18.91 10.28 18.00
CA ASN A 35 -18.90 11.40 18.94
C ASN A 35 -19.43 10.92 20.29
N LEU A 36 -18.56 10.87 21.30
CA LEU A 36 -18.94 10.59 22.69
C LEU A 36 -19.60 11.81 23.34
N SER A 37 -19.18 13.01 22.95
CA SER A 37 -19.74 14.29 23.40
C SER A 37 -19.49 15.39 22.36
N LYS A 38 -19.84 16.64 22.67
CA LYS A 38 -19.45 17.81 21.86
C LYS A 38 -17.93 18.00 21.78
N ARG A 39 -17.20 17.47 22.76
CA ARG A 39 -15.76 17.71 22.96
C ARG A 39 -14.92 16.46 22.72
N THR A 40 -15.50 15.27 22.80
CA THR A 40 -14.76 14.01 22.71
C THR A 40 -15.31 13.14 21.59
N ALA A 41 -14.42 12.61 20.74
CA ALA A 41 -14.78 11.63 19.73
C ALA A 41 -13.75 10.50 19.65
N LEU A 42 -14.24 9.29 19.38
CA LEU A 42 -13.44 8.15 18.95
C LEU A 42 -13.36 8.15 17.43
N TYR A 43 -12.23 7.73 16.88
CA TYR A 43 -12.09 7.54 15.44
C TYR A 43 -11.37 6.22 15.15
N ALA A 44 -11.71 5.63 14.02
CA ALA A 44 -11.01 4.48 13.46
C ALA A 44 -10.98 4.62 11.93
N THR A 45 -9.87 4.23 11.31
CA THR A 45 -9.67 4.22 9.86
C THR A 45 -8.96 2.93 9.46
N GLY A 46 -9.40 2.34 8.35
CA GLY A 46 -8.73 1.21 7.70
C GLY A 46 -8.38 1.58 6.27
N THR A 47 -7.19 1.19 5.82
CA THR A 47 -6.68 1.44 4.47
C THR A 47 -6.19 0.15 3.85
N TYR A 48 -6.48 -0.04 2.56
CA TYR A 48 -6.01 -1.15 1.74
C TYR A 48 -5.27 -0.59 0.52
N VAL A 49 -4.05 -1.07 0.28
CA VAL A 49 -3.21 -0.69 -0.85
C VAL A 49 -2.87 -1.94 -1.66
N LYS A 50 -3.06 -1.88 -2.97
CA LYS A 50 -2.67 -2.92 -3.93
C LYS A 50 -1.63 -2.36 -4.89
N ASN A 51 -0.40 -2.81 -4.72
CA ASN A 51 0.74 -2.47 -5.57
C ASN A 51 0.69 -3.24 -6.88
N LYS A 52 1.09 -2.57 -7.97
CA LYS A 52 1.23 -3.11 -9.33
C LYS A 52 2.53 -2.61 -9.94
N ASN A 53 3.03 -3.34 -10.94
CA ASN A 53 4.18 -2.94 -11.76
C ASN A 53 5.43 -2.66 -10.90
N GLY A 54 5.62 -3.44 -9.84
CA GLY A 54 6.77 -3.27 -8.94
C GLY A 54 6.67 -2.10 -7.94
N ALA A 55 5.51 -1.46 -7.78
CA ALA A 55 5.29 -0.49 -6.70
C ALA A 55 5.46 -1.15 -5.30
N ALA A 56 5.79 -0.35 -4.30
CA ALA A 56 6.05 -0.81 -2.93
C ALA A 56 5.46 0.15 -1.88
N TYR A 57 4.25 0.67 -2.14
CA TYR A 57 3.55 1.52 -1.17
C TYR A 57 3.00 0.70 0.00
N THR A 58 2.95 1.33 1.17
CA THR A 58 2.47 0.74 2.42
C THR A 58 1.25 1.52 2.94
N ALA A 59 0.25 0.81 3.46
CA ALA A 59 -1.01 1.37 3.95
C ALA A 59 -0.96 1.93 5.39
N GLY A 60 0.22 2.11 5.99
CA GLY A 60 0.38 2.43 7.42
C GLY A 60 0.47 3.93 7.74
N SER A 61 -0.02 4.31 8.92
CA SER A 61 0.34 5.57 9.58
C SER A 61 1.72 5.39 10.21
N GLY A 62 2.71 6.22 9.81
CA GLY A 62 4.04 6.23 10.42
C GLY A 62 5.17 5.52 9.67
N ASN A 63 5.09 5.37 8.33
CA ASN A 63 6.16 4.80 7.50
C ASN A 63 6.64 3.40 7.96
N ILE A 64 5.69 2.51 8.30
CA ILE A 64 6.03 1.11 8.56
C ILE A 64 6.22 0.41 7.21
N ASP A 65 7.37 0.64 6.57
CA ASP A 65 7.70 -0.02 5.33
C ASP A 65 7.96 -1.51 5.59
N ALA A 66 7.21 -2.38 4.94
CA ALA A 66 7.52 -3.80 4.95
C ALA A 66 8.86 -4.01 4.24
N ALA A 67 9.86 -4.47 4.99
CA ALA A 67 11.21 -4.69 4.48
C ALA A 67 11.18 -5.56 3.22
N TYR A 68 11.94 -5.14 2.20
CA TYR A 68 12.21 -5.96 1.02
C TYR A 68 12.91 -7.23 1.47
N VAL A 69 12.35 -8.40 1.16
CA VAL A 69 13.06 -9.65 1.37
C VAL A 69 13.97 -9.87 0.16
N ALA A 70 15.25 -9.53 0.32
CA ALA A 70 16.27 -9.94 -0.63
C ALA A 70 16.48 -11.45 -0.49
N VAL A 71 16.25 -12.22 -1.57
CA VAL A 71 16.62 -13.64 -1.59
C VAL A 71 17.26 -13.99 -2.93
N ASN A 72 18.35 -14.75 -2.79
CA ASN A 72 19.11 -15.57 -3.74
C ASN A 72 18.58 -15.73 -5.19
N ASN A 73 19.50 -15.72 -6.16
CA ASN A 73 19.29 -15.86 -7.61
C ASN A 73 18.74 -14.63 -8.37
N GLY A 74 18.88 -13.41 -7.85
CA GLY A 74 18.64 -12.17 -8.61
C GLY A 74 17.20 -11.68 -8.69
N PHE A 75 16.27 -12.27 -7.95
CA PHE A 75 14.88 -11.81 -7.85
C PHE A 75 14.63 -10.99 -6.57
N THR A 76 13.93 -9.85 -6.70
CA THR A 76 13.52 -9.04 -5.54
C THR A 76 12.05 -9.29 -5.21
N TYR A 77 11.75 -9.71 -3.98
CA TYR A 77 10.37 -9.83 -3.51
C TYR A 77 9.87 -8.51 -2.93
N ARG A 78 8.69 -8.07 -3.38
CA ARG A 78 8.04 -6.84 -2.91
C ARG A 78 6.63 -7.14 -2.37
N PRO A 79 6.17 -6.43 -1.32
CA PRO A 79 4.80 -6.54 -0.84
C PRO A 79 3.78 -6.12 -1.91
N LYS A 80 2.93 -7.05 -2.36
CA LYS A 80 1.90 -6.76 -3.36
C LYS A 80 0.65 -6.09 -2.79
N THR A 81 0.36 -6.35 -1.53
CA THR A 81 -0.82 -5.81 -0.84
C THR A 81 -0.42 -5.39 0.56
N SER A 82 -0.92 -4.23 1.00
CA SER A 82 -0.71 -3.71 2.34
C SER A 82 -2.06 -3.30 2.94
N ILE A 83 -2.24 -3.56 4.23
CA ILE A 83 -3.43 -3.18 4.98
C ILE A 83 -2.95 -2.43 6.22
N GLY A 84 -3.51 -1.25 6.46
CA GLY A 84 -3.21 -0.44 7.63
C GLY A 84 -4.48 -0.10 8.38
N TYR A 85 -4.35 0.03 9.69
CA TYR A 85 -5.43 0.40 10.60
C TYR A 85 -4.91 1.47 11.56
N ASP A 86 -5.76 2.44 11.86
CA ASP A 86 -5.48 3.52 12.80
C ASP A 86 -6.73 3.78 13.64
N PHE A 87 -6.57 4.00 14.94
CA PHE A 87 -7.67 4.31 15.84
C PHE A 87 -7.20 5.20 16.98
N GLY A 88 -8.08 6.05 17.48
CA GLY A 88 -7.72 6.94 18.57
C GLY A 88 -8.89 7.75 19.13
N ILE A 89 -8.54 8.70 20.00
CA ILE A 89 -9.46 9.59 20.69
C ILE A 89 -9.01 11.02 20.44
N ARG A 90 -9.96 11.91 20.09
CA ARG A 90 -9.74 13.36 20.07
C ARG A 90 -10.57 14.03 21.15
N HIS A 91 -9.97 14.98 21.86
CA HIS A 91 -10.64 15.80 22.87
C HIS A 91 -10.38 17.29 22.60
N ALA A 92 -11.42 18.12 22.63
CA ALA A 92 -11.36 19.56 22.40
C ALA A 92 -11.87 20.34 23.63
N PHE A 93 -11.04 21.25 24.16
CA PHE A 93 -11.31 22.05 25.36
C PHE A 93 -12.03 23.38 25.08
#